data_AF-A0AAI8WAR5-F1
#
_entry.id   AF-A0AAI8WAR5-F1
#
_cell.length_a   1.000
_cell.length_b   1.000
_cell.length_c   1.000
_cell.angle_alpha   90.00
_cell.angle_beta   90.00
_cell.angle_gamma   90.00
#
_symmetry.space_group_name_H-M   'P 1'
#
loop_
_entity.id
_entity.type
_entity.pdbx_description
1 polymer ?
#
loop_
_entity_poly.entity_id
_entity_poly.type
_entity_poly.pdbx_seq_one_letter_code
_entity_poly.pdbx_strand_id
1 'polypeptide(L)'
;MKKMITLLGDFYHPHDPLVNYFQGIAKHFPQELKMTDLTIEQLTKALHEQPDLFLLSKENRLAPKTNDAFWLNETYDQLITKYVAGGGSLIAYHSGLSSYPIHSAFSEMLRGRFLHHPKPTEVTYREPNGKSYKIWDEHYFTEVAIGETEVLMHSFSHYGESIAAWRHLYGKGKVFCMTPAHFSEGLQHEGNQMVLFDGISWCLEST
;
A
#
# COMPACT_ATOMS: atom_id res chain seq x y z
N MET A 1 2.20 20.36 10.78
CA MET A 1 3.07 19.39 10.09
C MET A 1 2.51 18.00 10.35
N LYS A 2 2.24 17.25 9.29
CA LYS A 2 1.85 15.83 9.36
C LYS A 2 3.09 14.95 9.23
N LYS A 3 3.11 13.78 9.87
CA LYS A 3 4.22 12.83 9.85
C LYS A 3 3.81 11.56 9.11
N MET A 4 4.54 11.22 8.06
CA MET A 4 4.44 9.94 7.38
C MET A 4 5.72 9.14 7.62
N ILE A 5 5.58 7.87 7.97
CA ILE A 5 6.69 6.93 7.96
C ILE A 5 6.51 5.96 6.78
N THR A 6 7.61 5.50 6.18
CA THR A 6 7.57 4.55 5.09
C THR A 6 8.40 3.32 5.40
N LEU A 7 7.96 2.14 4.95
CA LEU A 7 8.77 0.93 4.88
C LEU A 7 8.72 0.43 3.45
N LEU A 8 9.81 0.63 2.72
CA LEU A 8 9.85 0.52 1.27
C LEU A 8 10.85 -0.54 0.80
N GLY A 9 10.60 -1.06 -0.39
CA GLY A 9 11.53 -1.86 -1.15
C GLY A 9 11.72 -3.29 -0.65
N ASP A 10 12.02 -4.17 -1.58
CA ASP A 10 12.30 -5.59 -1.35
C ASP A 10 13.14 -6.14 -2.52
N PHE A 11 13.21 -7.46 -2.66
CA PHE A 11 14.00 -8.11 -3.69
C PHE A 11 13.54 -7.77 -5.12
N TYR A 12 12.23 -7.58 -5.33
CA TYR A 12 11.65 -7.32 -6.66
C TYR A 12 11.36 -5.84 -6.88
N HIS A 13 11.22 -5.06 -5.82
CA HIS A 13 10.86 -3.64 -5.87
C HIS A 13 12.02 -2.79 -5.33
N PRO A 14 12.80 -2.11 -6.19
CA PRO A 14 13.94 -1.33 -5.76
C PRO A 14 13.55 -0.19 -4.81
N HIS A 15 14.33 -0.03 -3.75
CA HIS A 15 14.09 0.93 -2.68
C HIS A 15 14.10 2.40 -3.13
N ASP A 16 15.20 2.86 -3.72
CA ASP A 16 15.41 4.29 -3.99
C ASP A 16 14.40 4.89 -4.99
N PRO A 17 13.96 4.18 -6.05
CA PRO A 17 12.86 4.65 -6.88
C PRO A 17 11.56 4.88 -6.11
N LEU A 18 11.21 3.99 -5.16
CA LEU A 18 10.04 4.16 -4.31
C LEU A 18 10.18 5.36 -3.38
N VAL A 19 11.35 5.55 -2.74
CA VAL A 19 11.62 6.72 -1.89
C VAL A 19 11.42 8.01 -2.67
N ASN A 20 12.04 8.13 -3.85
CA ASN A 20 11.92 9.31 -4.70
C ASN A 20 10.47 9.55 -5.13
N TYR A 21 9.74 8.48 -5.45
CA TYR A 21 8.34 8.53 -5.83
C TYR A 21 7.46 9.10 -4.71
N PHE A 22 7.49 8.51 -3.50
CA PHE A 22 6.66 8.96 -2.38
C PHE A 22 7.07 10.36 -1.87
N GLN A 23 8.36 10.71 -1.91
CA GLN A 23 8.82 12.08 -1.62
C GLN A 23 8.30 13.09 -2.65
N GLY A 24 8.24 12.71 -3.93
CA GLY A 24 7.65 13.52 -4.99
C GLY A 24 6.18 13.83 -4.68
N ILE A 25 5.39 12.80 -4.39
CA ILE A 25 3.97 12.93 -4.03
C ILE A 25 3.79 13.79 -2.78
N ALA A 26 4.60 13.58 -1.73
CA ALA A 26 4.52 14.34 -0.48
C ALA A 26 4.72 15.86 -0.66
N LYS A 27 5.53 16.28 -1.65
CA LYS A 27 5.77 17.71 -1.95
C LYS A 27 4.55 18.43 -2.55
N HIS A 28 3.58 17.68 -3.07
CA HIS A 28 2.36 18.25 -3.63
C HIS A 28 1.28 18.54 -2.58
N PHE A 29 1.47 18.13 -1.32
CA PHE A 29 0.53 18.42 -0.25
C PHE A 29 0.62 19.89 0.20
N PRO A 30 -0.52 20.57 0.43
CA PRO A 30 -0.53 21.96 0.84
C PRO A 30 0.03 22.16 2.26
N GLN A 31 -0.21 21.20 3.16
CA GLN A 31 0.49 21.13 4.44
C GLN A 31 1.81 20.38 4.32
N GLU A 32 2.81 20.80 5.09
CA GLU A 32 4.06 20.06 5.22
C GLU A 32 3.80 18.63 5.71
N LEU A 33 4.10 17.67 4.84
CA LEU A 33 4.10 16.23 5.11
C LEU A 33 5.55 15.76 5.26
N LYS A 34 6.01 15.61 6.50
CA LYS A 34 7.35 15.12 6.80
C LYS A 34 7.37 13.60 6.64
N MET A 35 8.09 13.13 5.62
CA MET A 35 8.32 11.71 5.38
C MET A 35 9.63 11.25 6.05
N THR A 36 9.57 10.14 6.79
CA THR A 36 10.74 9.43 7.32
C THR A 36 10.71 8.00 6.81
N ASP A 37 11.69 7.64 5.98
CA ASP A 37 11.83 6.28 5.47
C ASP A 37 12.62 5.40 6.46
N LEU A 38 12.14 4.17 6.68
CA LEU A 38 12.56 3.32 7.79
C LEU A 38 13.16 1.99 7.32
N THR A 39 14.06 1.46 8.14
CA THR A 39 14.37 0.03 8.16
C THR A 39 13.41 -0.72 9.10
N ILE A 40 13.36 -2.05 8.99
CA ILE A 40 12.51 -2.90 9.84
C ILE A 40 12.84 -2.67 11.33
N GLU A 41 14.12 -2.53 11.68
CA GLU A 41 14.59 -2.35 13.05
C GLU A 41 14.10 -1.04 13.69
N GLN A 42 13.79 -0.04 12.86
CA GLN A 42 13.31 1.26 13.31
C GLN A 42 11.78 1.29 13.50
N LEU A 43 11.06 0.32 12.92
CA LEU A 43 9.60 0.32 12.85
C LEU A 43 8.94 0.39 14.23
N THR A 44 9.44 -0.39 15.19
CA THR A 44 8.87 -0.42 16.55
C THR A 44 8.90 0.95 17.22
N LYS A 45 10.04 1.62 17.17
CA LYS A 45 10.20 2.96 17.75
C LYS A 45 9.29 3.96 17.02
N ALA A 46 9.29 3.92 15.69
CA ALA A 46 8.53 4.86 14.89
C ALA A 46 7.02 4.77 15.12
N LEU A 47 6.45 3.55 15.20
CA LEU A 47 5.01 3.37 15.47
C LEU A 47 4.61 3.84 16.89
N HIS A 48 5.49 3.72 17.88
CA HIS A 48 5.24 4.28 19.22
C HIS A 48 5.21 5.80 19.25
N GLU A 49 5.84 6.48 18.28
CA GLU A 49 5.76 7.95 18.13
C GLU A 49 4.44 8.41 17.50
N GLN A 50 3.54 7.47 17.16
CA GLN A 50 2.21 7.71 16.60
C GLN A 50 2.24 8.68 15.40
N PRO A 51 2.90 8.30 14.28
CA PRO A 51 2.82 9.09 13.06
C PRO A 51 1.37 9.19 12.56
N ASP A 52 1.09 10.18 11.71
CA ASP A 52 -0.23 10.32 11.12
C ASP A 52 -0.50 9.22 10.07
N LEU A 53 0.55 8.73 9.41
CA LEU A 53 0.46 7.72 8.37
C LEU A 53 1.68 6.79 8.38
N PHE A 54 1.42 5.49 8.24
CA PHE A 54 2.40 4.49 7.85
C PHE A 54 2.11 4.03 6.41
N LEU A 55 3.06 4.21 5.49
CA LEU A 55 2.96 3.70 4.12
C LEU A 55 3.92 2.52 3.94
N LEU A 56 3.35 1.38 3.55
CA LEU A 56 4.05 0.12 3.39
C LEU A 56 4.06 -0.29 1.91
N SER A 57 5.24 -0.41 1.34
CA SER A 57 5.48 -0.98 0.01
C SER A 57 6.70 -1.89 0.07
N LYS A 58 6.54 -2.99 0.81
CA LYS A 58 7.56 -4.02 1.02
C LYS A 58 6.89 -5.38 1.06
N GLU A 59 7.40 -6.31 0.27
CA GLU A 59 6.99 -7.71 0.36
C GLU A 59 7.41 -8.34 1.71
N ASN A 60 6.61 -9.26 2.23
CA ASN A 60 6.91 -9.92 3.50
C ASN A 60 8.21 -10.79 3.49
N ARG A 61 8.56 -11.41 2.36
CA ARG A 61 9.75 -12.28 2.24
C ARG A 61 11.03 -11.45 2.23
N LEU A 62 11.98 -11.81 3.10
CA LEU A 62 13.29 -11.16 3.18
C LEU A 62 14.26 -11.62 2.10
N ALA A 63 14.23 -12.91 1.74
CA ALA A 63 15.14 -13.48 0.74
C ALA A 63 14.44 -14.53 -0.13
N PRO A 64 13.50 -14.11 -1.01
CA PRO A 64 12.57 -14.99 -1.72
C PRO A 64 13.22 -16.02 -2.68
N LYS A 65 14.54 -15.99 -2.86
CA LYS A 65 15.31 -16.95 -3.68
C LYS A 65 16.18 -17.91 -2.86
N THR A 66 16.35 -17.68 -1.56
CA THR A 66 17.37 -18.39 -0.76
C THR A 66 16.84 -18.94 0.56
N ASN A 67 15.81 -18.35 1.17
CA ASN A 67 15.19 -18.91 2.38
C ASN A 67 13.73 -18.41 2.55
N ASP A 68 13.06 -18.97 3.55
CA ASP A 68 11.69 -18.61 3.95
C ASP A 68 11.67 -17.64 5.14
N ALA A 69 12.62 -16.70 5.20
CA ALA A 69 12.60 -15.67 6.24
C ALA A 69 11.58 -14.58 5.89
N PHE A 70 10.78 -14.18 6.89
CA PHE A 70 9.77 -13.13 6.78
C PHE A 70 10.06 -12.03 7.78
N TRP A 71 9.76 -10.78 7.41
CA TRP A 71 9.94 -9.66 8.34
C TRP A 71 8.73 -9.47 9.26
N LEU A 72 7.52 -9.76 8.80
CA LEU A 72 6.33 -9.74 9.64
C LEU A 72 6.31 -10.98 10.55
N ASN A 73 6.64 -10.76 11.81
CA ASN A 73 6.45 -11.72 12.89
C ASN A 73 5.26 -11.32 13.76
N GLU A 74 4.89 -12.15 14.74
CA GLU A 74 3.76 -11.89 15.64
C GLU A 74 3.85 -10.51 16.34
N THR A 75 5.05 -10.09 16.73
CA THR A 75 5.28 -8.79 17.37
C THR A 75 4.90 -7.64 16.44
N TYR A 76 5.39 -7.65 15.20
CA TYR A 76 5.06 -6.62 14.22
C TYR A 76 3.60 -6.67 13.77
N ASP A 77 3.05 -7.88 13.60
CA ASP A 77 1.64 -8.12 13.26
C ASP A 77 0.70 -7.44 14.28
N GLN A 78 0.95 -7.67 15.58
CA GLN A 78 0.18 -7.03 16.65
C GLN A 78 0.47 -5.54 16.78
N LEU A 79 1.72 -5.11 16.59
CA LEU A 79 2.09 -3.69 16.74
C LEU A 79 1.42 -2.82 15.68
N ILE A 80 1.49 -3.23 14.40
CA ILE A 80 0.90 -2.47 13.29
C ILE A 80 -0.61 -2.40 13.47
N THR A 81 -1.26 -3.52 13.76
CA THR A 81 -2.72 -3.57 13.92
C THR A 81 -3.21 -2.76 15.12
N LYS A 82 -2.48 -2.76 16.25
CA LYS A 82 -2.78 -1.90 17.41
C LYS A 82 -2.59 -0.41 17.08
N TYR A 83 -1.55 -0.05 16.33
CA TYR A 83 -1.32 1.32 15.88
C TYR A 83 -2.51 1.81 15.05
N VAL A 84 -2.96 1.03 14.06
CA VAL A 84 -4.11 1.41 13.22
C VAL A 84 -5.40 1.45 14.05
N ALA A 85 -5.69 0.39 14.82
CA ALA A 85 -6.89 0.35 15.67
C ALA A 85 -6.94 1.52 16.67
N GLY A 86 -5.78 2.03 17.10
CA GLY A 86 -5.61 3.16 18.00
C GLY A 86 -5.84 4.54 17.36
N GLY A 87 -5.92 4.64 16.03
CA GLY A 87 -6.14 5.90 15.32
C GLY A 87 -5.12 6.22 14.23
N GLY A 88 -4.05 5.44 14.11
CA GLY A 88 -3.08 5.58 13.03
C GLY A 88 -3.67 5.17 11.67
N SER A 89 -3.15 5.77 10.60
CA SER A 89 -3.50 5.36 9.24
C SER A 89 -2.43 4.45 8.63
N LEU A 90 -2.86 3.48 7.82
CA LEU A 90 -2.01 2.59 7.04
C LEU A 90 -2.36 2.66 5.56
N ILE A 91 -1.33 2.78 4.72
CA ILE A 91 -1.40 2.47 3.29
C ILE A 91 -0.61 1.20 3.01
N ALA A 92 -1.26 0.19 2.42
CA ALA A 92 -0.58 -0.96 1.83
C ALA A 92 -0.54 -0.81 0.31
N TYR A 93 0.64 -0.48 -0.22
CA TYR A 93 0.85 -0.15 -1.63
C TYR A 93 1.61 -1.29 -2.32
N HIS A 94 1.05 -1.80 -3.41
CA HIS A 94 1.63 -2.83 -4.28
C HIS A 94 2.23 -4.01 -3.49
N SER A 95 3.55 -4.06 -3.31
CA SER A 95 4.24 -5.15 -2.60
C SER A 95 3.91 -5.22 -1.11
N GLY A 96 3.37 -4.16 -0.52
CA GLY A 96 2.76 -4.16 0.81
C GLY A 96 1.54 -5.09 0.96
N LEU A 97 1.07 -5.71 -0.12
CA LEU A 97 -0.01 -6.70 -0.14
C LEU A 97 0.51 -8.14 -0.34
N SER A 98 1.79 -8.32 -0.66
CA SER A 98 2.33 -9.58 -1.19
C SER A 98 3.06 -10.43 -0.15
N SER A 99 2.78 -11.74 -0.19
CA SER A 99 3.39 -12.79 0.65
C SER A 99 3.15 -12.67 2.16
N TYR A 100 2.08 -12.00 2.58
CA TYR A 100 1.65 -11.96 3.99
C TYR A 100 0.83 -13.21 4.37
N PRO A 101 0.92 -13.72 5.62
CA PRO A 101 0.16 -14.89 6.05
C PRO A 101 -1.35 -14.60 6.06
N ILE A 102 -2.15 -15.46 5.45
CA ILE A 102 -3.59 -15.21 5.21
C ILE A 102 -4.39 -14.98 6.50
N HIS A 103 -3.97 -15.58 7.61
CA HIS A 103 -4.65 -15.50 8.92
C HIS A 103 -3.90 -14.63 9.94
N SER A 104 -2.97 -13.77 9.49
CA SER A 104 -2.35 -12.79 10.40
C SER A 104 -3.31 -11.62 10.64
N ALA A 105 -3.16 -10.95 11.77
CA ALA A 105 -4.01 -9.80 12.10
C ALA A 105 -3.82 -8.67 11.08
N PHE A 106 -2.61 -8.51 10.54
CA PHE A 106 -2.28 -7.59 9.47
C PHE A 106 -3.10 -7.89 8.20
N SER A 107 -3.10 -9.14 7.71
CA SER A 107 -3.85 -9.50 6.50
C SER A 107 -5.36 -9.32 6.68
N GLU A 108 -5.90 -9.69 7.85
CA GLU A 108 -7.32 -9.48 8.17
C GLU A 108 -7.68 -7.99 8.23
N MET A 109 -6.83 -7.15 8.84
CA MET A 109 -6.99 -5.70 8.87
C MET A 109 -7.02 -5.08 7.47
N LEU A 110 -6.25 -5.60 6.51
CA LEU A 110 -6.26 -5.09 5.14
C LEU A 110 -7.58 -5.36 4.41
N ARG A 111 -8.40 -6.33 4.86
CA ARG A 111 -9.65 -6.76 4.19
C ARG A 111 -9.47 -7.06 2.71
N GLY A 112 -8.27 -7.39 2.30
CA GLY A 112 -7.93 -7.79 0.97
C GLY A 112 -6.50 -8.26 0.87
N ARG A 113 -6.23 -9.13 -0.10
CA ARG A 113 -4.92 -9.76 -0.27
C ARG A 113 -4.60 -10.00 -1.74
N PHE A 114 -3.30 -9.97 -2.04
CA PHE A 114 -2.77 -10.43 -3.31
C PHE A 114 -2.94 -11.95 -3.45
N LEU A 115 -3.37 -12.38 -4.63
CA LEU A 115 -3.47 -13.81 -5.00
C LEU A 115 -2.33 -14.20 -5.94
N HIS A 116 -2.22 -13.48 -7.07
CA HIS A 116 -1.22 -13.71 -8.10
C HIS A 116 -1.22 -12.53 -9.10
N HIS A 117 -0.25 -12.52 -10.00
CA HIS A 117 -0.30 -11.74 -11.23
C HIS A 117 0.22 -12.60 -12.40
N PRO A 118 -0.28 -12.38 -13.63
CA PRO A 118 0.30 -12.98 -14.83
C PRO A 118 1.58 -12.22 -15.24
N LYS A 119 2.14 -12.57 -16.41
CA LYS A 119 3.22 -11.76 -16.99
C LYS A 119 2.76 -10.30 -17.17
N PRO A 120 3.68 -9.32 -17.02
CA PRO A 120 3.37 -7.92 -17.24
C PRO A 120 2.64 -7.67 -18.56
N THR A 121 1.68 -6.75 -18.52
CA THR A 121 0.84 -6.41 -19.67
C THR A 121 0.33 -4.97 -19.56
N GLU A 122 -0.38 -4.48 -20.57
CA GLU A 122 -1.12 -3.23 -20.44
C GLU A 122 -2.33 -3.46 -19.52
N VAL A 123 -2.38 -2.71 -18.42
CA VAL A 123 -3.46 -2.75 -17.44
C VAL A 123 -4.20 -1.43 -17.46
N THR A 124 -5.52 -1.50 -17.61
CA THR A 124 -6.40 -0.34 -17.48
C THR A 124 -6.90 -0.27 -16.04
N TYR A 125 -6.65 0.84 -15.37
CA TYR A 125 -7.15 1.14 -14.05
C TYR A 125 -8.31 2.13 -14.17
N ARG A 126 -9.46 1.86 -13.53
CA ARG A 126 -10.69 2.65 -13.68
C ARG A 126 -11.40 2.85 -12.35
N GLU A 127 -11.71 4.10 -12.05
CA GLU A 127 -12.52 4.53 -10.92
C GLU A 127 -14.03 4.41 -11.23
N PRO A 128 -14.91 4.32 -10.20
CA PRO A 128 -16.38 4.29 -10.39
C PRO A 128 -16.96 5.48 -11.16
N ASN A 129 -16.31 6.65 -11.10
CA ASN A 129 -16.71 7.86 -11.82
C ASN A 129 -16.39 7.84 -13.33
N GLY A 130 -15.74 6.77 -13.82
CA GLY A 130 -15.36 6.59 -15.22
C GLY A 130 -13.97 7.11 -15.59
N LYS A 131 -13.27 7.82 -14.70
CA LYS A 131 -11.85 8.17 -14.91
C LYS A 131 -11.04 6.88 -15.01
N SER A 132 -10.13 6.84 -15.97
CA SER A 132 -9.27 5.68 -16.17
C SER A 132 -7.92 6.06 -16.75
N TYR A 133 -6.92 5.24 -16.48
CA TYR A 133 -5.60 5.34 -17.07
C TYR A 133 -5.06 3.96 -17.42
N LYS A 134 -4.02 3.91 -18.26
CA LYS A 134 -3.38 2.67 -18.69
C LYS A 134 -1.89 2.74 -18.46
N ILE A 135 -1.34 1.67 -17.91
CA ILE A 135 0.12 1.53 -17.71
C ILE A 135 0.54 0.11 -18.06
N TRP A 136 1.80 -0.06 -18.46
CA TRP A 136 2.43 -1.37 -18.52
C TRP A 136 2.78 -1.81 -17.10
N ASP A 137 2.17 -2.90 -16.62
CA ASP A 137 2.24 -3.27 -15.20
C ASP A 137 2.02 -4.77 -14.95
N GLU A 138 2.25 -5.19 -13.72
CA GLU A 138 1.82 -6.49 -13.20
C GLU A 138 0.34 -6.42 -12.82
N HIS A 139 -0.54 -7.07 -13.59
CA HIS A 139 -1.98 -7.10 -13.27
C HIS A 139 -2.23 -7.95 -12.02
N TYR A 140 -2.25 -7.33 -10.85
CA TYR A 140 -2.54 -7.99 -9.58
C TYR A 140 -3.99 -8.44 -9.53
N PHE A 141 -4.20 -9.74 -9.27
CA PHE A 141 -5.48 -10.29 -8.88
C PHE A 141 -5.56 -10.35 -7.36
N THR A 142 -6.61 -9.74 -6.82
CA THR A 142 -6.85 -9.64 -5.39
C THR A 142 -8.15 -10.32 -4.98
N GLU A 143 -8.19 -10.78 -3.74
CA GLU A 143 -9.43 -11.09 -3.03
C GLU A 143 -9.67 -9.95 -2.04
N VAL A 144 -10.88 -9.38 -2.03
CA VAL A 144 -11.25 -8.24 -1.17
C VAL A 144 -12.59 -8.55 -0.50
N ALA A 145 -12.73 -8.24 0.79
CA ALA A 145 -13.96 -8.41 1.55
C ALA A 145 -15.01 -7.35 1.15
N ILE A 146 -15.68 -7.59 0.03
CA ILE A 146 -16.73 -6.72 -0.50
C ILE A 146 -17.86 -6.57 0.53
N GLY A 147 -18.31 -5.33 0.78
CA GLY A 147 -19.33 -5.00 1.78
C GLY A 147 -18.76 -4.54 3.11
N GLU A 148 -17.47 -4.82 3.37
CA GLU A 148 -16.72 -4.26 4.50
C GLU A 148 -15.72 -3.17 4.08
N THR A 149 -15.56 -2.97 2.77
CA THR A 149 -14.65 -1.99 2.17
C THR A 149 -15.37 -1.17 1.11
N GLU A 150 -14.93 0.09 0.96
CA GLU A 150 -15.26 0.92 -0.18
C GLU A 150 -14.27 0.61 -1.31
N VAL A 151 -14.78 0.12 -2.45
CA VAL A 151 -13.97 -0.13 -3.64
C VAL A 151 -13.81 1.17 -4.43
N LEU A 152 -12.57 1.57 -4.67
CA LEU A 152 -12.22 2.84 -5.29
C LEU A 152 -11.75 2.68 -6.73
N MET A 153 -11.24 1.51 -7.11
CA MET A 153 -10.66 1.29 -8.42
C MET A 153 -10.69 -0.19 -8.81
N HIS A 154 -11.03 -0.46 -10.07
CA HIS A 154 -10.91 -1.77 -10.70
C HIS A 154 -9.79 -1.76 -11.74
N SER A 155 -9.14 -2.91 -11.96
CA SER A 155 -8.15 -3.13 -13.00
C SER A 155 -8.64 -4.12 -14.05
N PHE A 156 -8.23 -3.92 -15.30
CA PHE A 156 -8.66 -4.71 -16.45
C PHE A 156 -7.47 -5.01 -17.36
N SER A 157 -7.35 -6.25 -17.83
CA SER A 157 -6.48 -6.63 -18.95
C SER A 157 -7.09 -7.82 -19.70
N HIS A 158 -6.40 -8.36 -20.71
CA HIS A 158 -6.86 -9.57 -21.39
C HIS A 158 -6.88 -10.82 -20.47
N TYR A 159 -6.29 -10.73 -19.26
CA TYR A 159 -6.35 -11.80 -18.26
C TYR A 159 -7.61 -11.73 -17.38
N GLY A 160 -8.38 -10.65 -17.43
CA GLY A 160 -9.63 -10.50 -16.66
C GLY A 160 -9.76 -9.15 -15.97
N GLU A 161 -10.51 -9.13 -14.87
CA GLU A 161 -10.79 -7.98 -14.03
C GLU A 161 -10.42 -8.27 -12.58
N SER A 162 -9.95 -7.27 -11.84
CA SER A 162 -9.74 -7.35 -10.39
C SER A 162 -9.97 -6.02 -9.67
N ILE A 163 -9.99 -6.04 -8.34
CA ILE A 163 -10.06 -4.83 -7.52
C ILE A 163 -8.63 -4.31 -7.30
N ALA A 164 -8.43 -3.04 -7.61
CA ALA A 164 -7.11 -2.41 -7.65
C ALA A 164 -6.91 -1.35 -6.57
N ALA A 165 -7.98 -0.81 -5.96
CA ALA A 165 -7.88 0.00 -4.76
C ALA A 165 -9.13 -0.09 -3.90
N TRP A 166 -8.95 -0.09 -2.58
CA TRP A 166 -10.03 -0.11 -1.60
C TRP A 166 -9.63 0.60 -0.31
N ARG A 167 -10.62 0.99 0.49
CA ARG A 167 -10.40 1.59 1.81
C ARG A 167 -11.50 1.27 2.81
N HIS A 168 -11.19 1.41 4.09
CA HIS A 168 -12.12 1.26 5.20
C HIS A 168 -11.54 1.78 6.52
N LEU A 169 -12.42 1.97 7.50
CA LEU A 169 -12.01 2.19 8.88
C LEU A 169 -11.64 0.87 9.56
N TYR A 170 -10.64 0.92 10.43
CA TYR A 170 -10.26 -0.19 11.30
C TYR A 170 -9.98 0.33 12.72
N GLY A 171 -10.85 -0.03 13.67
CA GLY A 171 -10.88 0.63 14.97
C GLY A 171 -11.12 2.13 14.81
N LYS A 172 -10.18 2.96 15.29
CA LYS A 172 -10.20 4.43 15.13
C LYS A 172 -9.39 4.94 13.94
N GLY A 173 -8.65 4.04 13.27
CA GLY A 173 -7.76 4.39 12.17
C GLY A 173 -8.35 4.08 10.81
N LYS A 174 -7.51 4.27 9.80
CA LYS A 174 -7.86 4.18 8.38
C LYS A 174 -6.91 3.22 7.66
N VAL A 175 -7.46 2.42 6.77
CA VAL A 175 -6.69 1.50 5.90
C VAL A 175 -7.03 1.83 4.46
N PHE A 176 -6.00 2.05 3.65
CA PHE A 176 -6.10 2.20 2.21
C PHE A 176 -5.14 1.22 1.53
N CYS A 177 -5.61 0.54 0.50
CA CYS A 177 -4.84 -0.42 -0.24
C CYS A 177 -4.91 -0.10 -1.72
N MET A 178 -3.80 -0.26 -2.42
CA MET A 178 -3.71 0.01 -3.86
C MET A 178 -2.72 -0.95 -4.52
N THR A 179 -3.08 -1.50 -5.68
CA THR A 179 -2.28 -2.52 -6.38
C THR A 179 -1.26 -1.97 -7.38
N PRO A 180 -1.49 -0.96 -8.22
CA PRO A 180 -0.41 -0.42 -9.06
C PRO A 180 0.61 0.35 -8.20
N ALA A 181 1.87 0.52 -8.62
CA ALA A 181 2.49 -0.01 -9.85
C ALA A 181 3.84 -0.66 -9.53
N HIS A 182 4.23 -1.64 -10.35
CA HIS A 182 5.54 -2.31 -10.27
C HIS A 182 6.66 -1.49 -10.94
N PHE A 183 6.40 -1.01 -12.16
CA PHE A 183 7.43 -0.35 -12.98
C PHE A 183 7.46 1.17 -12.78
N SER A 184 8.65 1.76 -12.91
CA SER A 184 8.88 3.20 -12.76
C SER A 184 7.98 4.05 -13.65
N GLU A 185 7.74 3.64 -14.90
CA GLU A 185 6.85 4.34 -15.83
C GLU A 185 5.41 4.40 -15.30
N GLY A 186 4.94 3.32 -14.67
CA GLY A 186 3.65 3.26 -14.02
C GLY A 186 3.56 4.16 -12.79
N LEU A 187 4.62 4.19 -11.97
CA LEU A 187 4.72 5.11 -10.82
C LEU A 187 4.63 6.58 -11.26
N GLN A 188 5.25 6.94 -12.38
CA GLN A 188 5.25 8.32 -12.90
C GLN A 188 3.98 8.71 -13.66
N HIS A 189 3.05 7.78 -13.91
CA HIS A 189 1.81 8.09 -14.62
C HIS A 189 0.88 8.95 -13.75
N GLU A 190 0.38 10.08 -14.28
CA GLU A 190 -0.45 11.04 -13.54
C GLU A 190 -1.66 10.40 -12.85
N GLY A 191 -2.39 9.51 -13.55
CA GLY A 191 -3.51 8.77 -13.00
C GLY A 191 -3.16 7.97 -11.74
N ASN A 192 -2.01 7.29 -11.75
CA ASN A 192 -1.53 6.54 -10.59
C ASN A 192 -1.19 7.46 -9.42
N GLN A 193 -0.53 8.58 -9.72
CA GLN A 193 -0.15 9.60 -8.74
C GLN A 193 -1.36 10.26 -8.09
N MET A 194 -2.41 10.56 -8.85
CA MET A 194 -3.64 11.15 -8.32
C MET A 194 -4.35 10.20 -7.34
N VAL A 195 -4.50 8.92 -7.70
CA VAL A 195 -5.19 7.97 -6.80
C VAL A 195 -4.39 7.77 -5.51
N LEU A 196 -3.06 7.71 -5.59
CA LEU A 196 -2.22 7.66 -4.38
C LEU A 196 -2.31 8.95 -3.56
N PHE A 197 -2.31 10.11 -4.21
CA PHE A 197 -2.48 11.40 -3.55
C PHE A 197 -3.82 11.48 -2.80
N ASP A 198 -4.90 11.02 -3.40
CA ASP A 198 -6.23 10.97 -2.79
C ASP A 198 -6.27 9.97 -1.62
N GLY A 199 -5.60 8.82 -1.76
CA GLY A 199 -5.44 7.84 -0.68
C GLY A 199 -4.69 8.40 0.53
N ILE A 200 -3.55 9.06 0.29
CA ILE A 200 -2.77 9.74 1.36
C ILE A 200 -3.60 10.87 1.98
N SER A 201 -4.30 11.68 1.17
CA SER A 201 -5.16 12.76 1.66
C SER A 201 -6.22 12.24 2.62
N TRP A 202 -6.94 11.20 2.22
CA TRP A 202 -7.95 10.57 3.05
C TRP A 202 -7.37 9.99 4.35
N CYS A 203 -6.20 9.36 4.30
CA CYS A 203 -5.50 8.85 5.47
C CYS A 203 -5.06 9.96 6.46
N LEU A 204 -4.83 11.19 5.99
CA LEU A 204 -4.37 12.30 6.82
C LEU A 204 -5.49 13.17 7.39
N GLU A 205 -6.70 13.07 6.84
CA GLU A 205 -7.92 13.70 7.37
C GLU A 205 -8.22 13.20 8.80
N SER A 206 -8.60 14.12 9.68
CA SER A 206 -9.09 13.77 11.02
C SER A 206 -10.35 12.90 10.91
N THR A 207 -10.45 11.87 11.75
CA THR A 207 -11.68 11.08 11.96
C THR A 207 -12.70 11.80 12.83
#